data_AF-A0A9Q1MN27-F1
#
_entry.id   AF-A0A9Q1MN27-F1
#
_cell.length_a   1.000
_cell.length_b   1.000
_cell.length_c   1.000
_cell.angle_alpha   90.00
_cell.angle_beta   90.00
_cell.angle_gamma   90.00
#
_symmetry.space_group_name_H-M   'P 1'
#
loop_
_entity.id
_entity.type
_entity.pdbx_description
1 polymer ?
#
loop_
_entity_poly.entity_id
_entity_poly.type
_entity_poly.pdbx_seq_one_letter_code
_entity_poly.pdbx_strand_id
1 'polypeptide(L)'
;MAKMIEFVSCIIVLVCVIISCATAETHNVGGSIGWAVPAGGEADYKIWAANQTFKSGDTLLFTWSGMHTVANVSKEDFEKCSTTHYAQDKSPDIHVASDKDL
;
A
#
# COMPACT_ATOMS: atom_id res chain seq x y z
N MET A 1 43.75 6.32 -18.46
CA MET A 1 42.39 6.22 -19.05
C MET A 1 41.64 4.98 -18.57
N ALA A 2 42.21 3.76 -18.63
CA ALA A 2 41.57 2.54 -18.11
C ALA A 2 41.13 2.61 -16.63
N LYS A 3 41.97 3.20 -15.77
CA LYS A 3 41.71 3.38 -14.32
C LYS A 3 40.49 4.27 -14.00
N MET A 4 40.13 5.16 -14.94
CA MET A 4 38.97 6.06 -14.84
C MET A 4 37.68 5.35 -15.28
N ILE A 5 37.79 4.43 -16.25
CA ILE A 5 36.67 3.61 -16.74
C ILE A 5 36.25 2.59 -15.69
N GLU A 6 37.19 1.95 -15.00
CA GLU A 6 36.87 1.04 -13.88
C GLU A 6 36.17 1.76 -12.73
N PHE A 7 36.60 2.97 -12.40
CA PHE A 7 35.99 3.75 -11.32
C PHE A 7 34.54 4.15 -11.65
N VAL A 8 34.29 4.56 -12.89
CA VAL A 8 32.94 4.89 -13.39
C VAL A 8 32.05 3.63 -13.40
N SER A 9 32.58 2.48 -13.81
CA SER A 9 31.86 1.20 -13.76
C SER A 9 31.45 0.81 -12.34
N CYS A 10 32.38 0.90 -11.37
CA CYS A 10 32.08 0.64 -9.96
C CYS A 10 30.99 1.57 -9.41
N ILE A 11 31.03 2.87 -9.76
CA ILE A 11 30.00 3.83 -9.32
C ILE A 11 28.64 3.48 -9.93
N ILE A 12 28.58 3.12 -11.22
CA ILE A 12 27.32 2.72 -11.87
C ILE A 12 26.74 1.46 -11.21
N VAL A 13 27.56 0.44 -10.96
CA VAL A 13 27.12 -0.79 -10.27
C VAL A 13 26.64 -0.48 -8.85
N LEU A 14 27.36 0.36 -8.11
CA LEU A 14 26.97 0.77 -6.76
C LEU A 14 25.63 1.50 -6.76
N VAL A 15 25.41 2.45 -7.68
CA VAL A 15 24.14 3.17 -7.82
C VAL A 15 22.99 2.22 -8.15
N CYS A 16 23.19 1.26 -9.07
CA CYS A 16 22.18 0.24 -9.39
C CYS A 16 21.81 -0.65 -8.19
N VAL A 17 22.80 -1.01 -7.36
CA VAL A 17 22.56 -1.82 -6.14
C VAL A 17 21.78 -1.00 -5.09
N ILE A 18 22.09 0.28 -4.91
CA ILE A 18 21.39 1.15 -3.96
C ILE A 18 19.92 1.34 -4.37
N ILE A 19 19.64 1.46 -5.68
CA ILE A 19 18.27 1.53 -6.22
C ILE A 19 17.46 0.26 -5.94
N SER A 20 18.13 -0.88 -5.73
CA SER A 20 17.48 -2.18 -5.49
C SER A 20 17.09 -2.42 -4.02
N CYS A 21 17.38 -1.49 -3.11
CA CYS A 21 16.93 -1.58 -1.72
C CYS A 21 15.43 -1.20 -1.65
N ALA A 22 14.55 -2.14 -1.99
CA ALA A 22 13.11 -1.96 -1.84
C ALA A 22 12.75 -2.07 -0.35
N THR A 23 12.58 -0.94 0.31
CA THR A 23 11.95 -0.87 1.64
C THR A 23 10.44 -0.99 1.48
N ALA A 24 9.78 -1.67 2.43
CA ALA A 24 8.32 -1.68 2.51
C ALA A 24 7.78 -0.25 2.61
N GLU A 25 6.79 0.07 1.77
CA GLU A 25 6.13 1.37 1.73
C GLU A 25 4.83 1.35 2.55
N THR A 26 4.44 2.51 3.09
CA THR A 26 3.14 2.68 3.75
C THR A 26 2.25 3.58 2.90
N HIS A 27 1.11 3.05 2.46
CA HIS A 27 0.13 3.75 1.65
C HIS A 27 -1.05 4.21 2.52
N ASN A 28 -1.25 5.53 2.61
CA ASN A 28 -2.41 6.11 3.27
C ASN A 28 -3.65 5.96 2.39
N VAL A 29 -4.58 5.10 2.80
CA VAL A 29 -5.77 4.77 2.01
C VAL A 29 -6.65 6.01 1.80
N GLY A 30 -7.00 6.28 0.55
CA GLY A 30 -7.81 7.44 0.15
C GLY A 30 -7.06 8.78 0.14
N GLY A 31 -5.75 8.80 0.45
CA GLY A 31 -4.95 10.02 0.45
C GLY A 31 -5.53 11.09 1.38
N SER A 32 -5.87 12.27 0.84
CA SER A 32 -6.46 13.36 1.61
C SER A 32 -7.90 13.10 2.07
N ILE A 33 -8.60 12.14 1.48
CA ILE A 33 -9.97 11.76 1.88
C ILE A 33 -9.92 10.89 3.14
N GLY A 34 -8.87 10.08 3.31
CA GLY A 34 -8.76 9.08 4.36
C GLY A 34 -9.76 7.95 4.20
N TRP A 35 -10.02 7.22 5.29
CA TRP A 35 -11.02 6.15 5.35
C TRP A 35 -12.37 6.71 5.85
N ALA A 36 -13.22 7.10 4.91
CA ALA A 36 -14.56 7.63 5.16
C ALA A 36 -15.56 7.15 4.11
N VAL A 37 -16.84 7.52 4.24
CA VAL A 37 -17.82 7.36 3.15
C VAL A 37 -17.57 8.47 2.12
N PRO A 38 -17.06 8.15 0.92
CA PRO A 38 -16.65 9.15 -0.06
C PRO A 38 -17.84 9.81 -0.74
N ALA A 39 -17.74 11.13 -1.00
CA ALA A 39 -18.79 11.89 -1.70
C ALA A 39 -18.90 11.49 -3.18
N GLY A 40 -17.78 11.12 -3.82
CA GLY A 40 -17.76 10.59 -5.20
C GLY A 40 -18.13 9.11 -5.30
N GLY A 41 -18.52 8.48 -4.19
CA GLY A 41 -18.82 7.06 -4.13
C GLY A 41 -17.57 6.19 -4.37
N GLU A 42 -17.77 5.00 -4.94
CA GLU A 42 -16.69 4.03 -5.17
C GLU A 42 -15.53 4.53 -6.06
N ALA A 43 -15.76 5.56 -6.88
CA ALA A 43 -14.76 6.09 -7.79
C ALA A 43 -13.53 6.64 -7.04
N ASP A 44 -13.72 7.24 -5.86
CA ASP A 44 -12.65 7.90 -5.12
C ASP A 44 -11.56 6.89 -4.70
N TYR A 45 -11.96 5.73 -4.15
CA TYR A 45 -11.00 4.68 -3.78
C TYR A 45 -10.45 3.93 -5.00
N LYS A 46 -11.23 3.77 -6.08
CA LYS A 46 -10.75 3.16 -7.34
C LYS A 46 -9.64 4.00 -7.97
N ILE A 47 -9.83 5.33 -8.04
CA ILE A 47 -8.84 6.27 -8.59
C ILE A 47 -7.60 6.29 -7.68
N TRP A 48 -7.78 6.33 -6.36
CA TRP A 48 -6.65 6.27 -5.45
C TRP A 48 -5.83 4.99 -5.64
N ALA A 49 -6.48 3.83 -5.64
CA ALA A 49 -5.83 2.53 -5.78
C ALA A 49 -5.12 2.37 -7.13
N ALA A 50 -5.70 2.88 -8.22
CA ALA A 50 -5.10 2.84 -9.55
C ALA A 50 -3.80 3.67 -9.67
N ASN A 51 -3.60 4.63 -8.76
CA ASN A 51 -2.38 5.45 -8.70
C ASN A 51 -1.33 4.89 -7.72
N GLN A 52 -1.57 3.74 -7.09
CA GLN A 52 -0.60 3.08 -6.21
C GLN A 52 0.08 1.91 -6.93
N THR A 53 1.29 1.58 -6.48
CA THR A 53 1.96 0.31 -6.81
C THR A 53 2.21 -0.42 -5.50
N PHE A 54 1.44 -1.48 -5.25
CA PHE A 54 1.60 -2.27 -4.04
C PHE A 54 2.57 -3.43 -4.26
N LYS A 55 3.45 -3.66 -3.29
CA LYS A 55 4.44 -4.74 -3.26
C LYS A 55 4.27 -5.57 -1.99
N SER A 56 4.81 -6.79 -2.03
CA SER A 56 4.85 -7.63 -0.83
C SER A 56 5.68 -6.95 0.26
N GLY A 57 5.15 -6.92 1.48
CA GLY A 57 5.70 -6.22 2.64
C GLY A 57 5.10 -4.83 2.88
N ASP A 58 4.43 -4.22 1.89
CA ASP A 58 3.85 -2.89 2.04
C ASP A 58 2.68 -2.88 3.04
N THR A 59 2.39 -1.70 3.59
CA THR A 59 1.33 -1.48 4.56
C THR A 59 0.26 -0.56 4.00
N LEU A 60 -1.01 -0.95 4.07
CA LEU A 60 -2.15 -0.07 3.86
C LEU A 60 -2.56 0.52 5.21
N LEU A 61 -2.36 1.82 5.38
CA LEU A 61 -2.75 2.55 6.58
C LEU A 61 -4.12 3.21 6.37
N PHE A 62 -5.09 2.76 7.15
CA PHE A 62 -6.43 3.33 7.18
C PHE A 62 -6.52 4.34 8.32
N THR A 63 -6.85 5.60 7.99
CA THR A 63 -6.97 6.67 8.98
C THR A 63 -8.37 7.27 8.92
N TRP A 64 -9.05 7.37 10.06
CA TRP A 64 -10.40 7.93 10.11
C TRP A 64 -10.76 8.62 11.44
N SER A 65 -11.71 9.55 11.35
CA SER A 65 -12.40 10.11 12.52
C SER A 65 -13.76 9.45 12.72
N GLY A 66 -14.22 9.36 13.97
CA GLY A 66 -15.55 8.82 14.28
C GLY A 66 -15.62 7.29 14.20
N MET A 67 -16.76 6.76 13.75
CA MET A 67 -17.07 5.33 13.80
C MET A 67 -16.90 4.67 12.43
N HIS A 68 -15.66 4.26 12.14
CA HIS A 68 -15.36 3.33 11.06
C HIS A 68 -14.54 2.15 11.58
N THR A 69 -14.51 1.08 10.82
CA THR A 69 -13.65 -0.09 11.00
C THR A 69 -13.12 -0.53 9.65
N VAL A 70 -12.16 -1.44 9.67
CA VAL A 70 -11.58 -2.04 8.46
C VAL A 70 -11.79 -3.54 8.55
N ALA A 71 -12.22 -4.15 7.45
CA ALA A 71 -12.36 -5.59 7.34
C ALA A 71 -11.65 -6.06 6.07
N ASN A 72 -10.78 -7.06 6.22
CA ASN A 72 -10.28 -7.82 5.09
C ASN A 72 -11.38 -8.80 4.65
N VAL A 73 -11.73 -8.83 3.38
CA VAL A 73 -12.85 -9.63 2.86
C VAL A 73 -12.46 -10.32 1.56
N SER A 74 -13.16 -11.41 1.23
CA SER A 74 -13.03 -12.06 -0.07
C SER A 74 -13.55 -11.14 -1.19
N LYS A 75 -13.19 -11.44 -2.45
CA LYS A 75 -13.76 -10.73 -3.61
C LYS A 75 -15.28 -10.81 -3.65
N GLU A 76 -15.84 -11.99 -3.36
CA GLU A 76 -17.29 -12.20 -3.36
C GLU A 76 -17.98 -11.35 -2.29
N ASP A 77 -17.42 -11.33 -1.08
CA ASP A 77 -17.96 -10.52 0.01
C ASP A 77 -17.83 -9.02 -0.28
N PHE A 78 -16.74 -8.59 -0.91
CA PHE A 78 -16.58 -7.20 -1.39
C PHE A 78 -17.68 -6.82 -2.39
N GLU A 79 -17.93 -7.65 -3.41
CA GLU A 79 -18.95 -7.38 -4.43
C GLU A 79 -20.38 -7.33 -3.86
N LYS A 80 -20.63 -8.03 -2.76
CA LYS A 80 -21.94 -8.06 -2.07
C LYS A 80 -22.05 -7.10 -0.89
N CYS A 81 -20.99 -6.35 -0.57
CA CYS A 81 -20.88 -5.56 0.67
C CYS A 81 -21.18 -6.38 1.94
N SER A 82 -20.68 -7.62 1.98
CA SER A 82 -20.84 -8.56 3.09
C SER A 82 -19.66 -8.46 4.06
N THR A 83 -19.96 -8.39 5.36
CA THR A 83 -18.95 -8.44 6.43
C THR A 83 -19.09 -9.68 7.30
N THR A 84 -19.87 -10.67 6.89
CA THR A 84 -20.10 -11.89 7.67
C THR A 84 -18.89 -12.84 7.64
N HIS A 85 -18.11 -12.78 6.57
CA HIS A 85 -16.91 -13.59 6.38
C HIS A 85 -15.69 -12.68 6.19
N TYR A 86 -15.37 -11.90 7.22
CA TYR A 86 -14.11 -11.17 7.22
C TYR A 86 -12.96 -12.17 7.41
N ALA A 87 -11.97 -12.10 6.51
CA ALA A 87 -10.76 -12.86 6.66
C ALA A 87 -10.05 -12.37 7.92
N GLN A 88 -10.07 -13.20 8.96
CA GLN A 88 -9.21 -13.04 10.14
C GLN A 88 -7.74 -13.19 9.80
N ASP A 89 -7.47 -13.81 8.66
CA ASP A 89 -6.14 -13.99 8.14
C ASP A 89 -5.67 -12.70 7.48
N LYS A 90 -4.58 -12.16 8.03
CA LYS A 90 -3.87 -11.05 7.43
C LYS A 90 -3.39 -11.50 6.05
N SER A 91 -3.56 -10.67 5.03
CA SER A 91 -2.92 -10.94 3.75
C SER A 91 -1.43 -11.14 4.00
N PRO A 92 -0.82 -12.27 3.56
CA PRO A 92 0.59 -12.55 3.82
C PRO A 92 1.50 -11.59 3.06
N ASP A 93 0.97 -10.93 2.03
CA ASP A 93 1.74 -10.04 1.16
C ASP A 93 1.59 -8.57 1.52
N ILE A 94 0.39 -8.11 1.94
CA ILE A 94 0.17 -6.71 2.32
C ILE A 94 -0.32 -6.64 3.76
N HIS A 95 0.36 -5.83 4.55
CA HIS A 95 -0.08 -5.54 5.90
C HIS A 95 -1.23 -4.52 5.87
N VAL A 96 -2.24 -4.76 6.71
CA VAL A 96 -3.34 -3.81 6.94
C VAL A 96 -3.18 -3.25 8.35
N ALA A 97 -3.15 -1.93 8.47
CA ALA A 97 -3.03 -1.21 9.72
C ALA A 97 -4.05 -0.08 9.80
N SER A 98 -4.46 0.27 11.02
CA SER A 98 -5.27 1.43 11.34
C SER A 98 -4.44 2.45 12.12
N ASP A 99 -4.82 3.74 12.04
CA ASP A 99 -4.17 4.80 12.85
C ASP A 99 -4.21 4.52 14.35
N LYS A 100 -5.16 3.71 14.82
CA LYS A 100 -5.27 3.28 16.22
C LYS A 100 -4.33 2.13 16.61
N ASP A 101 -3.67 1.50 15.64
CA ASP A 101 -2.71 0.41 15.86
C ASP A 101 -1.26 0.92 15.98
N LEU A 102 -1.04 2.22 15.70
CA LEU A 102 0.24 2.94 15.81
C LEU A 102 0.32 3.71 17.14
#